data_AF-A0A0F2L622-F1
#
_entry.id   AF-A0A0F2L622-F1
#
_cell.length_a   1.000
_cell.length_b   1.000
_cell.length_c   1.000
_cell.angle_alpha   90.00
_cell.angle_beta   90.00
_cell.angle_gamma   90.00
#
_symmetry.space_group_name_H-M   'P 1'
#
loop_
_entity.id
_entity.type
_entity.pdbx_description
1 polymer ?
#
loop_
_entity_poly.entity_id
_entity_poly.type
_entity_poly.pdbx_seq_one_letter_code
_entity_poly.pdbx_strand_id
1 'polypeptide(L)'
;MRNIALIVLDTLRWDYSGYFDWLSGLGFRKYSAWASSPWTLPSHVSMFTGLTPSEHGVHEPSRWIGWGWLQLVREKAKASMAKLGGGALGLLRDLGYHTIGISANPYISEAFGFKFDEYYDINVNYLQSGHIKLNDREVASIKAIFEEGATAKTVFKAFIENGPASSAKLLLKALELLARGVPSEKGVHIASDLVKRLSAEGPVFLFINLMEMHEPYTATDWARSGLAHLRALI
;
A
#
# COMPACT_ATOMS: atom_id res chain seq x y z
N MET A 1 -12.65 -5.66 -28.89
CA MET A 1 -11.42 -5.33 -28.13
C MET A 1 -11.27 -6.30 -26.98
N ARG A 2 -10.06 -6.54 -26.46
CA ARG A 2 -9.84 -7.45 -25.32
C ARG A 2 -9.92 -6.68 -24.01
N ASN A 3 -10.42 -7.31 -22.95
CA ASN A 3 -10.31 -6.75 -21.61
C ASN A 3 -8.85 -6.74 -21.15
N ILE A 4 -8.49 -5.73 -20.37
CA ILE A 4 -7.15 -5.55 -19.81
C ILE A 4 -7.29 -5.53 -18.29
N ALA A 5 -6.50 -6.33 -17.59
CA ALA A 5 -6.41 -6.31 -16.14
C ALA A 5 -4.98 -5.96 -15.72
N LEU A 6 -4.85 -4.97 -14.84
CA LEU A 6 -3.60 -4.60 -14.19
C LEU A 6 -3.74 -4.84 -12.68
N ILE A 7 -3.02 -5.85 -12.19
CA ILE A 7 -3.06 -6.25 -10.78
C ILE A 7 -1.72 -5.88 -10.14
N VAL A 8 -1.77 -5.01 -9.14
CA VAL A 8 -0.63 -4.56 -8.35
C VAL A 8 -0.68 -5.23 -6.98
N LEU A 9 0.40 -5.93 -6.64
CA LEU A 9 0.68 -6.43 -5.31
C LEU A 9 1.58 -5.41 -4.61
N ASP A 10 0.97 -4.44 -3.94
CA ASP A 10 1.67 -3.31 -3.31
C ASP A 10 2.68 -3.86 -2.29
N THR A 11 3.93 -3.42 -2.40
CA THR A 11 5.09 -3.87 -1.60
C THR A 11 5.58 -5.31 -1.82
N LEU A 12 5.11 -6.04 -2.84
CA LEU A 12 5.69 -7.35 -3.18
C LEU A 12 7.18 -7.23 -3.49
N ARG A 13 8.00 -7.97 -2.75
CA ARG A 13 9.44 -8.03 -2.98
C ARG A 13 9.81 -9.06 -4.05
N TRP A 14 10.89 -8.78 -4.77
CA TRP A 14 11.40 -9.67 -5.83
C TRP A 14 11.75 -11.07 -5.31
N ASP A 15 12.32 -11.19 -4.13
CA ASP A 15 12.67 -12.49 -3.51
C ASP A 15 11.45 -13.32 -3.09
N TYR A 16 10.27 -12.70 -3.01
CA TYR A 16 8.98 -13.38 -2.80
C TYR A 16 8.21 -13.59 -4.11
N SER A 17 8.72 -13.12 -5.26
CA SER A 17 8.03 -13.29 -6.54
C SER A 17 7.93 -14.75 -7.01
N GLY A 18 8.78 -15.65 -6.47
CA GLY A 18 8.77 -17.08 -6.81
C GLY A 18 7.47 -17.80 -6.45
N TYR A 19 6.70 -17.29 -5.47
CA TYR A 19 5.37 -17.83 -5.14
C TYR A 19 4.35 -17.71 -6.28
N PHE A 20 4.66 -16.93 -7.32
CA PHE A 20 3.82 -16.70 -8.50
C PHE A 20 4.36 -17.36 -9.77
N ASP A 21 5.39 -18.20 -9.69
CA ASP A 21 5.99 -18.82 -10.88
C ASP A 21 5.02 -19.78 -11.61
N TRP A 22 3.96 -20.24 -10.93
CA TRP A 22 2.86 -21.00 -11.53
C TRP A 22 2.10 -20.23 -12.63
N LEU A 23 2.15 -18.88 -12.62
CA LEU A 23 1.55 -18.06 -13.68
C LEU A 23 2.20 -18.31 -15.06
N SER A 24 3.44 -18.80 -15.10
CA SER A 24 4.10 -19.18 -16.36
C SER A 24 3.32 -20.26 -17.12
N GLY A 25 2.67 -21.18 -16.41
CA GLY A 25 1.76 -22.17 -16.97
C GLY A 25 0.51 -21.58 -17.62
N LEU A 26 0.17 -20.33 -17.29
CA LEU A 26 -0.90 -19.54 -17.91
C LEU A 26 -0.38 -18.60 -19.02
N GLY A 27 0.90 -18.70 -19.39
CA GLY A 27 1.53 -17.86 -20.40
C GLY A 27 2.06 -16.51 -19.87
N PHE A 28 2.07 -16.31 -18.55
CA PHE A 28 2.68 -15.11 -17.95
C PHE A 28 4.19 -15.10 -18.19
N ARG A 29 4.71 -13.95 -18.59
CA ARG A 29 6.15 -13.72 -18.76
C ARG A 29 6.67 -12.86 -17.62
N LYS A 30 7.59 -13.41 -16.84
CA LYS A 30 8.26 -12.71 -15.74
C LYS A 30 9.44 -11.91 -16.29
N TYR A 31 9.54 -10.65 -15.87
CA TYR A 31 10.65 -9.76 -16.22
C TYR A 31 11.42 -9.36 -14.96
N SER A 32 12.72 -9.14 -15.09
CA SER A 32 13.49 -8.41 -14.08
C SER A 32 13.19 -6.93 -14.26
N ALA A 33 12.33 -6.39 -13.40
CA ALA A 33 11.85 -5.01 -13.48
C ALA A 33 12.07 -4.29 -12.14
N TRP A 34 12.29 -2.98 -12.22
CA TRP A 34 12.49 -2.13 -11.06
C TRP A 34 11.31 -1.15 -10.94
N ALA A 35 10.79 -0.99 -9.73
CA ALA A 35 9.81 0.06 -9.45
C ALA A 35 10.47 1.43 -9.64
N SER A 36 9.71 2.40 -10.17
CA SER A 36 10.21 3.76 -10.36
C SER A 36 10.48 4.47 -9.03
N SER A 37 9.80 4.05 -7.95
CA SER A 37 9.96 4.57 -6.60
C SER A 37 9.65 3.46 -5.58
N PRO A 38 10.31 3.45 -4.41
CA PRO A 38 9.99 2.54 -3.31
C PRO A 38 8.73 2.94 -2.52
N TRP A 39 7.95 3.91 -3.00
CA TRP A 39 6.72 4.40 -2.35
C TRP A 39 5.50 4.24 -3.26
N THR A 40 4.36 3.89 -2.67
CA THR A 40 3.12 3.58 -3.42
C THR A 40 2.72 4.70 -4.38
N LEU A 41 2.49 5.92 -3.86
CA LEU A 41 1.95 7.01 -4.66
C LEU A 41 2.85 7.39 -5.86
N PRO A 42 4.15 7.70 -5.69
CA PRO A 42 5.00 8.00 -6.83
C PRO A 42 5.15 6.82 -7.80
N SER A 43 5.23 5.57 -7.31
CA SER A 43 5.30 4.40 -8.20
C SER A 43 4.05 4.28 -9.07
N HIS A 44 2.86 4.53 -8.51
CA HIS A 44 1.60 4.48 -9.26
C HIS A 44 1.44 5.67 -10.21
N VAL A 45 1.84 6.88 -9.81
CA VAL A 45 1.83 8.02 -10.73
C VAL A 45 2.74 7.72 -11.92
N SER A 46 3.95 7.20 -11.72
CA SER A 46 4.81 6.79 -12.84
C SER A 46 4.16 5.71 -13.71
N MET A 47 3.52 4.71 -13.10
CA MET A 47 2.86 3.61 -13.82
C MET A 47 1.76 4.11 -14.77
N PHE A 48 0.94 5.07 -14.33
CA PHE A 48 -0.15 5.62 -15.15
C PHE A 48 0.29 6.74 -16.09
N THR A 49 1.35 7.48 -15.77
CA THR A 49 1.79 8.64 -16.59
C THR A 49 2.94 8.31 -17.54
N GLY A 50 3.70 7.25 -17.28
CA GLY A 50 4.97 6.97 -17.95
C GLY A 50 6.11 7.90 -17.53
N LEU A 51 5.88 8.85 -16.61
CA LEU A 51 6.87 9.81 -16.13
C LEU A 51 7.66 9.25 -14.95
N THR A 52 8.93 9.61 -14.84
CA THR A 52 9.76 9.33 -13.67
C THR A 52 9.35 10.20 -12.46
N PRO A 53 9.71 9.81 -11.21
CA PRO A 53 9.48 10.63 -10.03
C PRO A 53 10.00 12.06 -10.12
N SER A 54 11.14 12.26 -10.78
CA SER A 54 11.69 13.60 -11.04
C SER A 54 10.81 14.44 -11.96
N GLU A 55 10.13 13.84 -12.93
CA GLU A 55 9.30 14.54 -13.91
C GLU A 55 7.91 14.90 -13.37
N HIS A 56 7.27 13.97 -12.63
CA HIS A 56 5.97 14.25 -12.00
C HIS A 56 6.10 14.91 -10.61
N GLY A 57 7.30 14.93 -10.03
CA GLY A 57 7.64 15.63 -8.79
C GLY A 57 7.04 15.06 -7.52
N VAL A 58 6.41 13.88 -7.58
CA VAL A 58 5.87 13.20 -6.39
C VAL A 58 6.99 12.37 -5.79
N HIS A 59 7.25 12.57 -4.50
CA HIS A 59 8.36 11.96 -3.78
C HIS A 59 7.94 11.60 -2.35
N GLU A 60 8.83 10.95 -1.62
CA GLU A 60 8.64 10.47 -0.26
C GLU A 60 8.33 11.58 0.76
N PRO A 61 7.75 11.23 1.93
CA PRO A 61 7.56 12.15 3.05
C PRO A 61 8.81 12.94 3.36
N SER A 62 8.73 14.26 3.19
CA SER A 62 9.78 15.14 3.68
C SER A 62 9.58 15.38 5.17
N ARG A 63 10.60 15.02 5.96
CA ARG A 63 10.64 15.24 7.42
C ARG A 63 10.45 16.71 7.81
N TRP A 64 10.65 17.65 6.88
CA TRP A 64 10.64 19.09 7.13
C TRP A 64 9.27 19.75 7.03
N ILE A 65 8.31 19.15 6.32
CA ILE A 65 7.04 19.82 5.96
C ILE A 65 5.79 19.15 6.56
N GLY A 66 5.95 18.12 7.40
CA GLY A 66 4.87 17.52 8.19
C GLY A 66 3.61 17.24 7.36
N TRP A 67 2.44 17.66 7.85
CA TRP A 67 1.15 17.50 7.16
C TRP A 67 1.05 18.26 5.84
N GLY A 68 1.85 19.31 5.63
CA GLY A 68 1.93 20.04 4.36
C GLY A 68 2.48 19.18 3.22
N TRP A 69 3.27 18.14 3.54
CA TRP A 69 3.73 17.17 2.55
C TRP A 69 2.57 16.48 1.84
N LEU A 70 1.58 16.00 2.59
CA LEU A 70 0.47 15.23 2.01
C LEU A 70 -0.32 16.07 1.01
N GLN A 71 -0.56 17.34 1.34
CA GLN A 71 -1.23 18.27 0.44
C GLN A 71 -0.38 18.52 -0.81
N LEU A 72 0.93 18.76 -0.65
CA LEU A 72 1.83 18.99 -1.77
C LEU A 72 1.87 17.81 -2.74
N VAL A 73 2.07 16.58 -2.25
CA VAL A 73 2.15 15.39 -3.10
C VAL A 73 0.81 15.06 -3.75
N ARG A 74 -0.29 15.32 -3.06
CA ARG A 74 -1.64 15.20 -3.62
C ARG A 74 -1.81 16.13 -4.82
N GLU A 75 -1.49 17.41 -4.67
CA GLU A 75 -1.61 18.39 -5.75
C GLU A 75 -0.66 18.08 -6.91
N LYS A 76 0.58 17.65 -6.62
CA LYS A 76 1.54 17.23 -7.66
C LYS A 76 1.07 15.99 -8.42
N ALA A 77 0.59 14.96 -7.72
CA ALA A 77 0.06 13.75 -8.35
C ALA A 77 -1.14 14.08 -9.26
N LYS A 78 -2.09 14.87 -8.74
CA LYS A 78 -3.27 15.30 -9.47
C LYS A 78 -2.91 16.13 -10.70
N ALA A 79 -2.00 17.09 -10.56
CA ALA A 79 -1.52 17.90 -11.67
C ALA A 79 -0.81 17.07 -12.74
N SER A 80 0.02 16.09 -12.34
CA SER A 80 0.71 15.21 -13.28
C SER A 80 -0.26 14.32 -14.05
N MET A 81 -1.23 13.72 -13.38
CA MET A 81 -2.28 12.92 -14.03
C MET A 81 -3.07 13.79 -15.01
N ALA A 82 -3.51 14.97 -14.58
CA ALA A 82 -4.29 15.89 -15.41
C ALA A 82 -3.52 16.40 -16.64
N LYS A 83 -2.22 16.69 -16.49
CA LYS A 83 -1.35 17.15 -17.60
C LYS A 83 -1.33 16.18 -18.78
N LEU A 84 -1.53 14.89 -18.53
CA LEU A 84 -1.56 13.83 -19.54
C LEU A 84 -2.97 13.28 -19.77
N GLY A 85 -4.03 14.09 -19.54
CA GLY A 85 -5.41 13.67 -19.77
C GLY A 85 -5.90 12.54 -18.87
N GLY A 86 -5.24 12.29 -17.73
CA GLY A 86 -5.47 11.12 -16.88
C GLY A 86 -4.46 9.98 -17.12
N GLY A 87 -3.42 10.21 -17.93
CA GLY A 87 -2.43 9.20 -18.26
C GLY A 87 -3.04 8.02 -19.01
N ALA A 88 -2.62 6.81 -18.68
CA ALA A 88 -3.15 5.58 -19.26
C ALA A 88 -4.66 5.41 -19.01
N LEU A 89 -5.21 5.95 -17.91
CA LEU A 89 -6.67 5.91 -17.68
C LEU A 89 -7.42 6.75 -18.71
N GLY A 90 -6.93 7.97 -18.98
CA GLY A 90 -7.48 8.84 -20.00
C GLY A 90 -7.40 8.22 -21.39
N LEU A 91 -6.21 7.74 -21.75
CA LEU A 91 -5.98 7.07 -23.03
C LEU A 91 -6.91 5.86 -23.23
N LEU A 92 -7.09 5.01 -22.22
CA LEU A 92 -7.96 3.85 -22.32
C LEU A 92 -9.43 4.25 -22.43
N ARG A 93 -9.86 5.28 -21.71
CA ARG A 93 -11.21 5.86 -21.85
C ARG A 93 -11.44 6.39 -23.27
N ASP A 94 -10.48 7.12 -23.83
CA ASP A 94 -10.56 7.64 -25.20
C ASP A 94 -10.62 6.52 -26.26
N LEU A 95 -10.03 5.36 -25.94
CA LEU A 95 -10.14 4.13 -26.74
C LEU A 95 -11.43 3.34 -26.50
N GLY A 96 -12.35 3.85 -25.67
CA GLY A 96 -13.65 3.25 -25.39
C GLY A 96 -13.65 2.15 -24.32
N TYR A 97 -12.60 2.06 -23.50
CA TYR A 97 -12.60 1.16 -22.34
C TYR A 97 -13.40 1.75 -21.19
N HIS A 98 -14.23 0.92 -20.57
CA HIS A 98 -14.80 1.21 -19.25
C HIS A 98 -13.75 0.91 -18.18
N THR A 99 -13.38 1.93 -17.39
CA THR A 99 -12.28 1.84 -16.42
C THR A 99 -12.80 1.58 -15.00
N ILE A 100 -12.38 0.47 -14.41
CA ILE A 100 -12.77 0.06 -13.05
C ILE A 100 -11.54 -0.02 -12.17
N GLY A 101 -11.54 0.69 -11.04
CA GLY A 101 -10.47 0.65 -10.05
C GLY A 101 -10.91 0.01 -8.74
N ILE A 102 -10.13 -0.93 -8.22
CA ILE A 102 -10.30 -1.53 -6.89
C ILE A 102 -9.00 -1.31 -6.12
N SER A 103 -9.04 -0.66 -4.96
CA SER A 103 -7.80 -0.40 -4.19
C SER A 103 -8.00 -0.54 -2.69
N ALA A 104 -7.07 -1.24 -2.05
CA ALA A 104 -6.92 -1.25 -0.60
C ALA A 104 -6.08 -0.08 -0.06
N ASN A 105 -5.48 0.73 -0.95
CA ASN A 105 -4.59 1.82 -0.60
C ASN A 105 -5.26 3.20 -0.86
N PRO A 106 -5.38 4.07 0.15
CA PRO A 106 -6.12 5.34 0.03
C PRO A 106 -5.42 6.38 -0.85
N TYR A 107 -4.10 6.20 -1.10
CA TYR A 107 -3.37 7.05 -2.03
C TYR A 107 -3.78 6.83 -3.48
N ILE A 108 -4.41 5.70 -3.81
CA ILE A 108 -4.87 5.38 -5.16
C ILE A 108 -6.34 5.71 -5.28
N SER A 109 -6.65 7.01 -5.23
CA SER A 109 -8.01 7.53 -5.29
C SER A 109 -8.09 8.78 -6.16
N GLU A 110 -9.31 9.22 -6.49
CA GLU A 110 -9.52 10.47 -7.24
C GLU A 110 -8.89 11.68 -6.54
N ALA A 111 -8.77 11.65 -5.21
CA ALA A 111 -8.09 12.69 -4.44
C ALA A 111 -6.66 12.96 -4.94
N PHE A 112 -5.97 11.93 -5.46
CA PHE A 112 -4.62 11.99 -6.01
C PHE A 112 -4.57 11.99 -7.55
N GLY A 113 -5.72 12.05 -8.22
CA GLY A 113 -5.82 12.14 -9.69
C GLY A 113 -6.13 10.83 -10.41
N PHE A 114 -6.31 9.72 -9.69
CA PHE A 114 -6.72 8.44 -10.29
C PHE A 114 -8.23 8.42 -10.50
N LYS A 115 -8.67 8.77 -11.71
CA LYS A 115 -10.09 8.90 -12.06
C LYS A 115 -10.58 7.73 -12.91
N PHE A 116 -11.11 6.72 -12.24
CA PHE A 116 -11.82 5.59 -12.85
C PHE A 116 -13.30 5.95 -13.10
N ASP A 117 -13.94 5.24 -14.02
CA ASP A 117 -15.39 5.38 -14.24
C ASP A 117 -16.18 4.70 -13.10
N GLU A 118 -15.66 3.59 -12.58
CA GLU A 118 -16.08 2.97 -11.33
C GLU A 118 -14.88 2.79 -10.38
N TYR A 119 -15.05 3.12 -9.10
CA TYR A 119 -13.99 2.98 -8.10
C TYR A 119 -14.50 2.35 -6.80
N TYR A 120 -13.79 1.33 -6.32
CA TYR A 120 -14.09 0.60 -5.11
C TYR A 120 -12.90 0.72 -4.13
N ASP A 121 -13.12 1.44 -3.03
CA ASP A 121 -12.21 1.45 -1.89
C ASP A 121 -12.48 0.22 -1.03
N ILE A 122 -11.49 -0.66 -0.93
CA ILE A 122 -11.56 -1.91 -0.15
C ILE A 122 -10.63 -1.87 1.06
N ASN A 123 -10.16 -0.68 1.46
CA ASN A 123 -9.31 -0.53 2.63
C ASN A 123 -10.07 -0.92 3.92
N VAL A 124 -9.85 -2.16 4.36
CA VAL A 124 -10.48 -2.74 5.56
C VAL A 124 -10.08 -1.97 6.84
N ASN A 125 -8.89 -1.36 6.86
CA ASN A 125 -8.40 -0.61 8.02
C ASN A 125 -9.09 0.77 8.17
N TYR A 126 -9.45 1.45 7.08
CA TYR A 126 -10.18 2.72 7.14
C TYR A 126 -11.65 2.53 7.53
N LEU A 127 -12.24 1.39 7.15
CA LEU A 127 -13.61 1.02 7.53
C LEU A 127 -13.73 0.61 9.01
N GLN A 128 -12.61 0.23 9.66
CA GLN A 128 -12.55 -0.14 11.07
C GLN A 128 -11.87 0.90 11.98
N SER A 129 -11.50 2.08 11.45
CA SER A 129 -10.59 3.00 12.13
C SER A 129 -11.23 3.86 13.24
N GLY A 130 -11.65 3.22 14.34
CA GLY A 130 -11.62 3.83 15.66
C GLY A 130 -10.19 3.78 16.22
N HIS A 131 -9.27 4.62 15.74
CA HIS A 131 -7.87 4.53 16.15
C HIS A 131 -7.64 5.15 17.52
N ILE A 132 -7.10 4.37 18.46
CA ILE A 132 -6.38 4.90 19.62
C ILE A 132 -5.16 5.66 19.07
N LYS A 133 -5.15 6.99 19.23
CA LYS A 133 -4.01 7.84 18.83
C LYS A 133 -2.82 7.56 19.76
N LEU A 134 -1.71 7.15 19.15
CA LEU A 134 -0.43 6.95 19.82
C LEU A 134 0.50 8.15 19.57
N ASN A 135 1.30 8.52 20.56
CA ASN A 135 2.39 9.50 20.42
C ASN A 135 3.71 8.82 20.00
N ASP A 136 4.72 9.61 19.66
CA ASP A 136 5.99 9.09 19.11
C ASP A 136 6.72 8.11 20.06
N ARG A 137 6.63 8.33 21.38
CA ARG A 137 7.21 7.42 22.38
C ARG A 137 6.46 6.10 22.45
N GLU A 138 5.13 6.16 22.39
CA GLU A 138 4.26 4.98 22.35
C GLU A 138 4.52 4.17 21.06
N VAL A 139 4.70 4.84 19.90
CA VAL A 139 5.04 4.18 18.62
C VAL A 139 6.42 3.52 18.69
N ALA A 140 7.44 4.21 19.22
CA ALA A 140 8.78 3.66 19.39
C ALA A 140 8.77 2.42 20.30
N SER A 141 7.95 2.44 21.35
CA SER A 141 7.81 1.31 22.27
C SER A 141 7.12 0.11 21.61
N ILE A 142 6.10 0.31 20.77
CA ILE A 142 5.50 -0.78 19.98
C ILE A 142 6.53 -1.38 19.03
N LYS A 143 7.29 -0.54 18.31
CA LYS A 143 8.34 -1.02 17.40
C LYS A 143 9.37 -1.88 18.13
N ALA A 144 9.88 -1.42 19.28
CA ALA A 144 10.81 -2.18 20.10
C ALA A 144 10.21 -3.52 20.57
N ILE A 145 8.92 -3.55 20.95
CA ILE A 145 8.22 -4.79 21.32
C ILE A 145 8.09 -5.75 20.13
N PHE A 146 7.84 -5.24 18.91
CA PHE A 146 7.77 -6.06 17.71
C PHE A 146 9.14 -6.61 17.30
N GLU A 147 10.20 -5.82 17.46
CA GLU A 147 11.58 -6.19 17.12
C GLU A 147 12.18 -7.17 18.12
N GLU A 148 11.99 -6.95 19.43
CA GLU A 148 12.51 -7.80 20.51
C GLU A 148 11.60 -9.00 20.83
N GLY A 149 10.36 -8.98 20.34
CA GLY A 149 9.31 -9.93 20.69
C GLY A 149 8.50 -9.50 21.93
N ALA A 150 7.18 -9.74 21.88
CA ALA A 150 6.26 -9.41 22.96
C ALA A 150 6.43 -10.40 24.14
N THR A 151 7.27 -10.04 25.09
CA THR A 151 7.52 -10.77 26.34
C THR A 151 7.06 -9.95 27.54
N ALA A 152 6.84 -10.59 28.70
CA ALA A 152 6.49 -9.88 29.93
C ALA A 152 7.53 -8.79 30.29
N LYS A 153 8.81 -9.01 29.95
CA LYS A 153 9.91 -8.06 30.19
C LYS A 153 9.82 -6.83 29.28
N THR A 154 9.53 -7.01 27.99
CA THR A 154 9.44 -5.88 27.04
C THR A 154 8.20 -5.03 27.30
N VAL A 155 7.08 -5.66 27.67
CA VAL A 155 5.87 -4.95 28.12
C VAL A 155 6.10 -4.18 29.42
N PHE A 156 6.78 -4.79 30.41
CA PHE A 156 7.09 -4.12 31.67
C PHE A 156 8.05 -2.94 31.51
N LYS A 157 9.06 -3.07 30.63
CA LYS A 157 9.97 -1.96 30.29
C LYS A 157 9.21 -0.78 29.65
N ALA A 158 8.36 -1.06 28.67
CA ALA A 158 7.49 -0.05 28.06
C ALA A 158 6.56 0.61 29.09
N PHE A 159 6.13 -0.12 30.12
CA PHE A 159 5.32 0.43 31.21
C PHE A 159 6.06 1.45 32.07
N ILE A 160 7.30 1.13 32.45
CA ILE A 160 8.15 2.03 33.24
C ILE A 160 8.52 3.28 32.43
N GLU A 161 8.81 3.12 31.14
CA GLU A 161 9.29 4.22 30.28
C GLU A 161 8.17 5.20 29.88
N ASN A 162 6.92 4.73 29.75
CA ASN A 162 5.82 5.55 29.23
C ASN A 162 4.71 5.85 30.25
N GLY A 163 4.71 5.20 31.42
CA GLY A 163 3.69 5.35 32.45
C GLY A 163 2.37 4.60 32.16
N PRO A 164 1.47 4.52 33.15
CA PRO A 164 0.32 3.60 33.13
C PRO A 164 -0.72 3.92 32.04
N ALA A 165 -0.95 5.20 31.73
CA ALA A 165 -1.91 5.60 30.68
C ALA A 165 -1.45 5.18 29.28
N SER A 166 -0.16 5.38 28.97
CA SER A 166 0.46 4.95 27.72
C SER A 166 0.50 3.42 27.63
N SER A 167 0.74 2.75 28.75
CA SER A 167 0.74 1.29 28.86
C SER A 167 -0.63 0.66 28.60
N ALA A 168 -1.70 1.31 29.07
CA ALA A 168 -3.06 0.87 28.78
C ALA A 168 -3.36 0.99 27.28
N LYS A 169 -2.95 2.08 26.62
CA LYS A 169 -3.06 2.20 25.16
C LYS A 169 -2.22 1.16 24.41
N LEU A 170 -1.00 0.90 24.89
CA LEU A 170 -0.11 -0.13 24.35
C LEU A 170 -0.73 -1.52 24.47
N LEU A 171 -1.30 -1.85 25.63
CA LEU A 171 -2.00 -3.11 25.87
C LEU A 171 -3.26 -3.22 25.00
N LEU A 172 -4.08 -2.18 24.92
CA LEU A 172 -5.25 -2.14 24.04
C LEU A 172 -4.86 -2.31 22.57
N LYS A 173 -3.76 -1.66 22.14
CA LYS A 173 -3.22 -1.80 20.78
C LYS A 173 -2.66 -3.20 20.55
N ALA A 174 -2.00 -3.80 21.54
CA ALA A 174 -1.50 -5.17 21.47
C ALA A 174 -2.67 -6.17 21.39
N LEU A 175 -3.73 -5.98 22.18
CA LEU A 175 -4.95 -6.78 22.11
C LEU A 175 -5.67 -6.59 20.76
N GLU A 176 -5.75 -5.36 20.24
CA GLU A 176 -6.27 -5.06 18.91
C GLU A 176 -5.46 -5.79 17.81
N LEU A 177 -4.13 -5.79 17.91
CA LEU A 177 -3.24 -6.49 16.98
C LEU A 177 -3.34 -8.02 17.11
N LEU A 178 -3.44 -8.55 18.33
CA LEU A 178 -3.64 -9.98 18.59
C LEU A 178 -5.02 -10.45 18.09
N ALA A 179 -6.06 -9.65 18.29
CA ALA A 179 -7.41 -9.92 17.80
C ALA A 179 -7.52 -9.85 16.27
N ARG A 180 -6.65 -9.07 15.62
CA ARG A 180 -6.63 -8.93 14.15
C ARG A 180 -6.07 -10.15 13.42
N GLY A 181 -5.29 -11.00 14.10
CA GLY A 181 -4.53 -12.07 13.45
C GLY A 181 -3.42 -11.49 12.57
N VAL A 182 -2.19 -11.93 12.79
CA VAL A 182 -1.07 -11.62 11.88
C VAL A 182 -0.75 -12.91 11.12
N PRO A 183 -0.82 -12.92 9.78
CA PRO A 183 -1.06 -11.80 8.85
C PRO A 183 -2.53 -11.36 8.80
N SER A 184 -2.77 -10.04 8.78
CA SER A 184 -4.11 -9.49 8.62
C SER A 184 -4.51 -9.52 7.14
N GLU A 185 -5.73 -9.97 6.85
CA GLU A 185 -6.36 -9.78 5.53
C GLU A 185 -6.53 -8.28 5.24
N LYS A 186 -6.22 -7.84 4.02
CA LYS A 186 -6.17 -6.42 3.63
C LYS A 186 -6.99 -6.14 2.37
N GLY A 187 -8.04 -6.94 2.15
CA GLY A 187 -9.04 -6.73 1.12
C GLY A 187 -8.99 -7.70 -0.07
N VAL A 188 -8.06 -8.66 -0.16
CA VAL A 188 -8.04 -9.65 -1.25
C VAL A 188 -9.35 -10.43 -1.42
N HIS A 189 -10.04 -10.79 -0.32
CA HIS A 189 -11.33 -11.48 -0.40
C HIS A 189 -12.42 -10.56 -0.93
N ILE A 190 -12.45 -9.31 -0.47
CA ILE A 190 -13.40 -8.30 -0.96
C ILE A 190 -13.15 -8.03 -2.44
N ALA A 191 -11.89 -7.86 -2.85
CA ALA A 191 -11.50 -7.69 -4.25
C ALA A 191 -11.95 -8.89 -5.10
N SER A 192 -11.65 -10.11 -4.66
CA SER A 192 -12.05 -11.34 -5.34
C SER A 192 -13.57 -11.42 -5.53
N ASP A 193 -14.33 -11.10 -4.49
CA ASP A 193 -15.79 -11.18 -4.54
C ASP A 193 -16.41 -10.07 -5.39
N LEU A 194 -15.82 -8.88 -5.40
CA LEU A 194 -16.19 -7.81 -6.34
C LEU A 194 -15.93 -8.26 -7.78
N VAL A 195 -14.73 -8.76 -8.09
CA VAL A 195 -14.36 -9.22 -9.44
C VAL A 195 -15.32 -10.28 -9.97
N LYS A 196 -15.75 -11.23 -9.14
CA LYS A 196 -16.74 -12.26 -9.53
C LYS A 196 -18.12 -11.69 -9.91
N ARG A 197 -18.44 -10.49 -9.42
CA ARG A 197 -19.73 -9.81 -9.64
C ARG A 197 -19.66 -8.71 -10.68
N LEU A 198 -18.45 -8.30 -11.08
CA LEU A 198 -18.28 -7.27 -12.11
C LEU A 198 -18.85 -7.75 -13.43
N SER A 199 -19.69 -6.91 -14.02
CA SER A 199 -20.23 -7.06 -15.36
C SER A 199 -20.24 -5.67 -15.98
N ALA A 200 -19.72 -5.55 -17.19
CA ALA A 200 -19.72 -4.29 -17.93
C ALA A 200 -19.98 -4.57 -19.41
N GLU A 201 -20.63 -3.61 -20.06
CA GLU A 201 -20.85 -3.64 -21.50
C GLU A 201 -19.62 -3.05 -22.22
N GLY A 202 -19.07 -3.78 -23.20
CA GLY A 202 -17.89 -3.34 -23.94
C GLY A 202 -16.55 -3.76 -23.30
N PRO A 203 -15.43 -3.21 -23.78
CA PRO A 203 -14.11 -3.56 -23.27
C PRO A 203 -13.84 -2.92 -21.90
N VAL A 204 -13.23 -3.68 -21.01
CA VAL A 204 -12.95 -3.25 -19.62
C VAL A 204 -11.46 -3.11 -19.39
N PHE A 205 -11.07 -2.02 -18.74
CA PHE A 205 -9.78 -1.90 -18.06
C PHE A 205 -10.02 -2.03 -16.55
N LEU A 206 -9.55 -3.12 -15.97
CA LEU A 206 -9.65 -3.40 -14.54
C LEU A 206 -8.30 -3.17 -13.88
N PHE A 207 -8.25 -2.23 -12.94
CA PHE A 207 -7.10 -2.01 -12.07
C PHE A 207 -7.41 -2.52 -10.66
N ILE A 208 -6.50 -3.32 -10.10
CA ILE A 208 -6.60 -3.83 -8.73
C ILE A 208 -5.29 -3.53 -8.00
N ASN A 209 -5.36 -2.85 -6.85
CA ASN A 209 -4.22 -2.63 -5.96
C ASN A 209 -4.47 -3.28 -4.60
N LEU A 210 -3.69 -4.33 -4.32
CA LEU A 210 -3.78 -5.17 -3.11
C LEU A 210 -2.64 -4.85 -2.15
N MET A 211 -2.95 -4.79 -0.85
CA MET A 211 -1.98 -4.47 0.20
C MET A 211 -1.57 -5.69 1.04
N GLU A 212 -1.95 -6.90 0.65
CA GLU A 212 -1.64 -8.16 1.38
C GLU A 212 -0.16 -8.30 1.74
N MET A 213 0.75 -7.87 0.85
CA MET A 213 2.20 -7.98 1.05
C MET A 213 2.78 -6.89 1.96
N HIS A 214 1.97 -5.90 2.34
CA HIS A 214 2.38 -4.82 3.24
C HIS A 214 2.70 -5.38 4.64
N GLU A 215 3.37 -4.58 5.47
CA GLU A 215 3.70 -4.94 6.85
C GLU A 215 2.45 -5.37 7.67
N PRO A 216 2.60 -6.16 8.74
CA PRO A 216 3.86 -6.53 9.39
C PRO A 216 4.66 -7.62 8.66
N TYR A 217 5.98 -7.43 8.56
CA TYR A 217 6.93 -8.46 8.11
C TYR A 217 7.40 -9.31 9.30
N THR A 218 7.61 -10.60 9.06
CA THR A 218 8.18 -11.52 10.05
C THR A 218 9.71 -11.34 10.18
N ALA A 219 10.29 -11.80 11.29
CA ALA A 219 11.75 -11.79 11.48
C ALA A 219 12.50 -12.57 10.38
N THR A 220 11.88 -13.64 9.84
CA THR A 220 12.39 -14.39 8.69
C THR A 220 12.41 -13.56 7.41
N ASP A 221 11.41 -12.70 7.20
CA ASP A 221 11.37 -11.81 6.04
C ASP A 221 12.50 -10.78 6.09
N TRP A 222 12.87 -10.31 7.29
CA TRP A 222 14.02 -9.42 7.50
C TRP A 222 15.36 -10.13 7.29
N ALA A 223 15.51 -11.35 7.79
CA ALA A 223 16.74 -12.13 7.65
C ALA A 223 17.07 -12.44 6.17
N ARG A 224 16.05 -12.72 5.34
CA ARG A 224 16.20 -12.96 3.90
C ARG A 224 16.66 -11.72 3.12
N SER A 225 16.41 -10.52 3.64
CA SER A 225 16.82 -9.25 3.01
C SER A 225 18.32 -8.98 3.07
N GLY A 226 19.08 -9.72 3.90
CA GLY A 226 20.48 -9.42 4.20
C GLY A 226 20.65 -8.21 5.13
N LEU A 227 21.71 -8.24 5.95
CA LEU A 227 22.06 -7.19 6.94
C LEU A 227 22.29 -5.78 6.35
N ALA A 228 22.34 -5.62 5.03
CA ALA A 228 22.62 -4.34 4.37
C ALA A 228 21.46 -3.33 4.44
N HIS A 229 20.21 -3.77 4.60
CA HIS A 229 19.04 -2.86 4.60
C HIS A 229 18.74 -2.19 5.95
N LEU A 230 19.32 -2.67 7.06
CA LEU A 230 19.14 -2.08 8.40
C LEU A 230 19.68 -0.65 8.51
N ARG A 231 20.58 -0.22 7.62
CA ARG A 231 21.17 1.13 7.65
C ARG A 231 20.41 2.19 6.84
N ALA A 232 19.44 1.79 6.01
CA ALA A 232 18.71 2.73 5.14
C ALA A 232 17.44 3.31 5.78
N LEU A 233 17.06 2.83 6.97
CA LEU A 233 15.81 3.17 7.66
C LEU A 233 16.00 3.67 9.11
N ILE A 234 17.25 3.90 9.53
CA ILE A 234 17.61 4.64 10.74
C ILE A 234 18.03 6.05 10.28
#